data_AF-A0A9E5HXF6-F1
#
_entry.id   AF-A0A9E5HXF6-F1
#
_cell.length_a   1.000
_cell.length_b   1.000
_cell.length_c   1.000
_cell.angle_alpha   90.00
_cell.angle_beta   90.00
_cell.angle_gamma   90.00
#
_symmetry.space_group_name_H-M   'P 1'
#
loop_
_entity.id
_entity.type
_entity.pdbx_description
1 polymer ?
#
loop_
_entity_poly.entity_id
_entity_poly.type
_entity_poly.pdbx_seq_one_letter_code
_entity_poly.pdbx_strand_id
1 'polypeptide(L)' 'MITVHAHCDLPCGVYDPAQARIEALSVKACMEKYNASSDADFKSRSVAIKEERSHQVKEHLWVLWTDYFKPN' A
#
# COMPACT_ATOMS: atom_id res chain seq x y z
N MET A 1 -26.55 -8.49 8.83
CA MET A 1 -25.66 -9.67 8.72
C MET A 1 -24.32 -9.11 8.28
N ILE A 2 -23.28 -9.15 9.11
CA ILE A 2 -21.99 -8.49 8.80
C ILE A 2 -21.18 -9.46 7.96
N THR A 3 -21.10 -9.21 6.66
CA THR A 3 -20.24 -9.97 5.75
C THR A 3 -18.93 -9.21 5.61
N VAL A 4 -17.85 -9.79 6.13
CA VAL A 4 -16.49 -9.26 6.00
C VAL A 4 -15.75 -10.23 5.08
N HIS A 5 -15.24 -9.75 3.95
CA HIS A 5 -14.39 -10.53 3.04
C HIS A 5 -12.89 -10.45 3.53
N ALA A 6 -11.80 -10.86 2.86
CA ALA A 6 -10.45 -10.69 3.47
C ALA A 6 -9.24 -10.34 2.61
N HIS A 7 -8.18 -9.96 3.33
CA HIS A 7 -6.78 -9.76 2.93
C HIS A 7 -6.08 -10.92 2.18
N CYS A 8 -6.79 -12.00 1.86
CA CYS A 8 -6.20 -13.23 1.32
C CYS A 8 -7.02 -13.90 0.20
N ASP A 9 -7.84 -13.13 -0.55
CA ASP A 9 -8.71 -13.57 -1.67
C ASP A 9 -9.79 -14.62 -1.31
N LEU A 10 -9.75 -15.20 -0.12
CA LEU A 10 -10.90 -15.78 0.56
C LEU A 10 -11.63 -14.64 1.30
N PRO A 11 -12.97 -14.66 1.40
CA PRO A 11 -13.66 -13.76 2.31
C PRO A 11 -13.51 -14.17 3.78
N CYS A 12 -12.28 -14.09 4.31
CA CYS A 12 -11.91 -14.56 5.65
C CYS A 12 -12.32 -13.61 6.80
N GLY A 13 -12.83 -12.43 6.47
CA GLY A 13 -13.34 -11.44 7.42
C GLY A 13 -12.32 -10.58 8.14
N VAL A 14 -11.08 -10.55 7.67
CA VAL A 14 -10.00 -9.75 8.26
C VAL A 14 -9.52 -8.71 7.26
N TYR A 15 -9.80 -7.45 7.58
CA TYR A 15 -9.30 -6.26 6.88
C TYR A 15 -8.74 -5.27 7.87
N ASP A 16 -7.60 -4.68 7.52
CA ASP A 16 -7.04 -3.56 8.25
C ASP A 16 -6.41 -2.57 7.26
N PRO A 17 -6.89 -1.31 7.20
CA PRO A 17 -6.24 -0.25 6.43
C PRO A 17 -4.78 0.00 6.81
N ALA A 18 -4.30 -0.54 7.94
CA ALA A 18 -2.90 -0.51 8.32
C ALA A 18 -1.97 -1.05 7.24
N GLN A 19 -2.38 -2.06 6.43
CA GLN A 19 -1.56 -2.56 5.31
C GLN A 19 -1.28 -1.43 4.30
N ALA A 20 -2.33 -0.77 3.79
CA ALA A 20 -2.20 0.36 2.88
C ALA A 20 -1.40 1.52 3.52
N ARG A 21 -1.61 1.79 4.81
CA ARG A 21 -0.90 2.85 5.55
C ARG A 21 0.59 2.58 5.65
N ILE A 22 1.01 1.34 5.98
CA ILE A 22 2.42 0.99 6.11
C ILE A 22 3.14 1.15 4.78
N GLU A 23 2.53 0.71 3.69
CA GLU A 23 3.11 0.89 2.35
C GLU A 23 3.19 2.38 1.95
N ALA A 24 2.19 3.20 2.31
CA ALA A 24 2.23 4.63 2.07
C ALA A 24 3.31 5.36 2.89
N LEU A 25 3.55 4.92 4.13
CA LEU A 25 4.66 5.43 4.95
C LEU A 25 6.01 5.06 4.32
N SER A 26 6.13 3.87 3.75
CA SER A 26 7.33 3.46 2.99
C SER A 26 7.53 4.32 1.73
N VAL A 27 6.47 4.65 0.99
CA VAL A 27 6.52 5.60 -0.15
C VAL A 27 7.07 6.95 0.30
N LYS A 28 6.52 7.52 1.39
CA LYS A 28 6.98 8.80 1.94
C LYS A 28 8.46 8.73 2.35
N ALA A 29 8.86 7.68 3.06
CA ALA A 29 10.24 7.49 3.47
C ALA A 29 11.21 7.36 2.28
N CYS A 30 10.80 6.70 1.18
CA CYS A 30 11.60 6.66 -0.06
C CYS A 30 11.79 8.06 -0.66
N MET A 31 10.75 8.89 -0.66
CA MET A 31 10.83 10.28 -1.14
C MET A 31 11.77 11.12 -0.27
N GLU A 32 11.68 11.00 1.05
CA GLU A 32 12.58 11.69 1.98
C GLU A 32 14.04 11.27 1.77
N LYS A 33 14.29 9.95 1.65
CA LYS A 33 15.64 9.42 1.38
C LYS A 33 16.18 9.87 0.02
N TYR A 34 15.34 9.89 -1.02
CA TYR A 34 15.72 10.40 -2.34
C TYR A 34 16.20 11.86 -2.26
N ASN A 35 15.48 12.71 -1.53
CA ASN A 35 15.83 14.12 -1.38
C ASN A 35 17.03 14.37 -0.46
N ALA A 36 17.30 13.46 0.47
CA ALA A 36 18.44 13.53 1.38
C ALA A 36 19.77 13.03 0.78
N SER A 37 19.75 12.47 -0.43
CA SER A 37 20.94 11.94 -1.11
C SER A 37 21.29 12.76 -2.36
N SER A 38 22.56 12.75 -2.75
CA SER A 38 23.04 13.22 -4.05
C SER A 38 23.51 12.07 -4.95
N ASP A 39 23.59 10.85 -4.43
CA ASP A 39 24.05 9.67 -5.16
C ASP A 39 23.00 9.21 -6.18
N ALA A 40 23.41 9.11 -7.45
CA ALA A 40 22.51 8.85 -8.57
C ALA A 40 21.93 7.44 -8.53
N ASP A 41 22.74 6.44 -8.15
CA ASP A 41 22.31 5.04 -8.06
C ASP A 41 21.32 4.85 -6.90
N PHE A 42 21.59 5.46 -5.75
CA PHE A 42 20.68 5.49 -4.61
C PHE A 42 19.35 6.15 -4.95
N LYS A 43 19.38 7.27 -5.69
CA LYS A 43 18.17 7.95 -6.17
C LYS A 43 17.35 7.06 -7.10
N SER A 44 18.00 6.42 -8.08
CA SER A 44 17.34 5.49 -9.00
C SER A 44 16.67 4.33 -8.26
N ARG A 45 17.39 3.73 -7.31
CA ARG A 45 16.85 2.65 -6.45
C ARG A 45 15.68 3.12 -5.58
N SER A 46 15.76 4.32 -5.01
CA SER A 46 14.69 4.91 -4.20
C SER A 46 13.41 5.10 -5.02
N VAL A 47 13.53 5.52 -6.28
CA VAL A 47 12.39 5.63 -7.21
C VAL A 47 11.81 4.26 -7.52
N ALA A 48 12.64 3.27 -7.89
CA ALA A 48 12.18 1.93 -8.21
C ALA A 48 11.39 1.29 -7.05
N ILE A 49 11.93 1.36 -5.82
CA ILE A 49 11.26 0.84 -4.63
C ILE A 49 9.98 1.64 -4.34
N LYS A 50 10.01 2.97 -4.47
CA LYS A 50 8.81 3.80 -4.28
C LYS A 50 7.68 3.38 -5.21
N GLU A 51 7.94 3.06 -6.47
CA GLU A 51 6.92 2.60 -7.42
C GLU A 51 6.29 1.27 -6.98
N GLU A 52 7.12 0.30 -6.57
CA GLU A 52 6.63 -0.99 -6.05
C GLU A 52 5.73 -0.80 -4.82
N ARG A 53 6.15 0.04 -3.86
CA ARG A 53 5.37 0.34 -2.66
C ARG A 53 4.09 1.10 -2.98
N SER A 54 4.14 2.01 -3.94
CA SER A 54 2.96 2.76 -4.41
C SER A 54 1.94 1.83 -5.06
N HIS A 55 2.39 0.80 -5.79
CA HIS A 55 1.50 -0.23 -6.32
C HIS A 55 0.82 -1.00 -5.20
N GLN A 56 1.55 -1.45 -4.17
CA GLN A 56 0.96 -2.15 -3.02
C GLN A 56 -0.07 -1.30 -2.26
N VAL A 57 0.16 0.00 -2.08
CA VAL A 57 -0.86 0.93 -1.54
C VAL A 57 -2.15 0.85 -2.33
N LYS A 58 -2.04 0.91 -3.67
CA LYS A 58 -3.21 0.89 -4.56
C LYS A 58 -3.94 -0.45 -4.47
N GLU A 59 -3.22 -1.57 -4.48
CA GLU A 59 -3.82 -2.90 -4.35
C GLU A 59 -4.57 -3.06 -3.03
N HIS A 60 -3.97 -2.67 -1.90
CA HIS A 60 -4.64 -2.76 -0.59
C HIS A 60 -5.87 -1.86 -0.49
N LEU A 61 -5.82 -0.64 -1.05
CA LEU A 61 -6.99 0.24 -1.11
C LEU A 61 -8.07 -0.29 -2.05
N TRP A 62 -7.68 -0.91 -3.16
CA TRP A 62 -8.59 -1.54 -4.11
C TRP A 62 -9.35 -2.70 -3.45
N VAL A 63 -8.66 -3.59 -2.73
CA VAL A 63 -9.28 -4.68 -1.97
C VAL A 63 -10.29 -4.16 -0.95
N LEU A 64 -9.96 -3.09 -0.20
CA LEU A 64 -10.92 -2.47 0.71
C LEU A 64 -12.14 -1.93 -0.04
N TRP A 65 -11.93 -1.33 -1.20
CA TRP A 65 -13.00 -0.76 -2.03
C TRP A 65 -13.94 -1.84 -2.60
N THR A 66 -13.40 -2.89 -3.22
CA THR A 66 -14.21 -3.95 -3.85
C THR A 66 -14.84 -4.89 -2.83
N ASP A 67 -14.11 -5.23 -1.76
CA ASP A 67 -14.43 -6.40 -0.95
C ASP A 67 -14.91 -6.03 0.46
N TYR A 68 -14.44 -4.94 1.06
CA TYR A 68 -14.90 -4.49 2.38
C TYR A 68 -16.15 -3.60 2.30
N PHE A 69 -16.10 -2.50 1.54
CA PHE A 69 -17.25 -1.61 1.42
C PHE A 69 -18.40 -2.27 0.64
N LYS A 70 -19.64 -2.09 1.11
CA LYS A 70 -20.85 -2.64 0.49
C LYS A 70 -21.91 -1.53 0.39
N PRO A 71 -22.79 -1.57 -0.63
CA PRO A 71 -23.96 -0.70 -0.65
C PRO A 71 -24.75 -0.93 0.64
N ASN A 72 -25.07 0.16 1.35
CA ASN A 72 -25.88 0.10 2.57
C ASN A 72 -27.25 -0.51 2.30
#